data_AF-A0A9E4M0D5-F1
#
_entry.id   AF-A0A9E4M0D5-F1
#
_cell.length_a   1.000
_cell.length_b   1.000
_cell.length_c   1.000
_cell.angle_alpha   90.00
_cell.angle_beta   90.00
_cell.angle_gamma   90.00
#
_symmetry.space_group_name_H-M   'P 1'
#
loop_
_entity.id
_entity.type
_entity.pdbx_description
1 polymer ?
#
loop_
_entity_poly.entity_id
_entity_poly.type
_entity_poly.pdbx_seq_one_letter_code
_entity_poly.pdbx_strand_id
1 'polypeptide(L)' 'MEGDITTMGQMIGAGLACTGMGGAAIGVGHVAGNYLSGALRNPSAAASQTAMLFIGIAFAEAFGIFSFLVALLLMFAL' A
#
# COMPACT_ATOMS: atom_id res chain seq x y z
N MET A 1 9.24 31.47 -15.44
CA MET A 1 10.29 30.59 -14.87
C MET A 1 9.81 29.88 -13.60
N GLU A 2 8.98 30.50 -12.74
CA GLU A 2 8.40 29.83 -11.56
C GLU A 2 7.48 28.63 -11.87
N GLY A 3 6.67 28.70 -12.94
CA GLY A 3 5.80 27.57 -13.33
C GLY A 3 6.56 26.30 -13.74
N ASP A 4 7.77 26.46 -14.30
CA ASP A 4 8.59 25.34 -14.78
C ASP A 4 9.21 24.56 -13.60
N ILE A 5 9.76 25.28 -12.62
CA ILE A 5 10.30 24.69 -11.39
C ILE A 5 9.19 24.02 -10.56
N THR A 6 8.00 24.63 -10.51
CA THR A 6 6.85 24.06 -9.79
C THR A 6 6.40 22.75 -10.44
N THR A 7 6.27 22.72 -11.76
CA THR A 7 5.89 21.52 -12.52
C THR A 7 6.93 20.40 -12.35
N MET A 8 8.22 20.74 -12.40
CA MET A 8 9.31 19.80 -12.15
C MET A 8 9.19 19.18 -10.73
N GLY A 9 8.95 20.02 -9.72
CA GLY A 9 8.76 19.58 -8.34
C GLY A 9 7.58 18.64 -8.16
N GLN A 10 6.45 18.93 -8.82
CA GLN A 10 5.26 18.08 -8.81
C GLN A 10 5.52 16.70 -9.42
N MET A 11 6.20 16.63 -10.56
CA MET A 11 6.52 15.36 -11.24
C MET A 11 7.49 14.50 -10.42
N ILE A 12 8.52 15.12 -9.81
CA ILE A 12 9.44 14.41 -8.92
C ILE A 12 8.70 13.92 -7.67
N GLY A 13 7.87 14.78 -7.07
CA GLY A 13 7.06 14.47 -5.90
C GLY A 13 6.08 13.31 -6.16
N ALA A 14 5.44 13.29 -7.33
CA ALA A 14 4.54 12.21 -7.74
C ALA A 14 5.28 10.87 -7.86
N GLY A 15 6.47 10.87 -8.47
CA GLY A 15 7.33 9.68 -8.55
C GLY A 15 7.77 9.17 -7.18
N LEU A 16 8.15 10.06 -6.26
CA LEU A 16 8.51 9.71 -4.89
C LEU A 16 7.30 9.18 -4.10
N ALA A 17 6.12 9.77 -4.26
CA ALA A 17 4.90 9.31 -3.61
C ALA A 17 4.55 7.86 -4.03
N CYS A 18 4.83 7.45 -5.26
CA CYS A 18 4.61 6.06 -5.68
C CYS A 18 5.47 5.04 -4.91
N THR A 19 6.63 5.43 -4.36
CA THR A 19 7.49 4.51 -3.59
C THR A 19 6.82 3.97 -2.32
N GLY A 20 5.88 4.72 -1.73
CA GLY A 20 5.13 4.28 -0.54
C GLY A 20 4.24 3.06 -0.78
N MET A 21 3.86 2.77 -2.04
CA MET A 21 3.17 1.52 -2.39
C MET A 21 4.03 0.28 -2.10
N GLY A 22 5.36 0.41 -2.14
CA GLY A 22 6.27 -0.68 -1.76
C GLY A 22 6.11 -1.09 -0.30
N GLY A 23 5.83 -0.14 0.60
CA GLY A 23 5.54 -0.42 2.00
C GLY A 23 4.24 -1.22 2.19
N ALA A 24 3.20 -0.89 1.43
CA ALA A 24 1.96 -1.66 1.42
C ALA A 24 2.18 -3.10 0.93
N ALA A 25 2.95 -3.28 -0.16
CA ALA A 25 3.29 -4.61 -0.67
C ALA A 25 4.02 -5.48 0.37
N ILE A 26 4.99 -4.89 1.09
CA ILE A 26 5.68 -5.56 2.21
C ILE A 26 4.69 -5.92 3.33
N GLY A 27 3.81 -4.99 3.71
CA GLY A 27 2.79 -5.20 4.74
C GLY A 27 1.83 -6.35 4.40
N VAL A 28 1.28 -6.35 3.18
CA VAL A 28 0.42 -7.42 2.68
C VAL A 28 1.14 -8.75 2.65
N GLY A 29 2.38 -8.77 2.12
CA GLY A 29 3.21 -9.98 2.10
C GLY A 29 3.46 -10.55 3.50
N HIS A 30 3.72 -9.67 4.48
CA HIS A 30 3.94 -10.06 5.87
C HIS A 30 2.66 -10.67 6.48
N VAL A 31 1.51 -10.01 6.33
CA VAL A 31 0.21 -10.50 6.87
C VAL A 31 -0.16 -11.84 6.23
N ALA A 32 -0.10 -11.95 4.90
CA ALA A 32 -0.43 -13.17 4.18
C ALA A 32 0.55 -14.32 4.51
N GLY A 33 1.85 -14.01 4.60
CA GLY A 33 2.88 -14.99 4.97
C GLY A 33 2.67 -15.56 6.37
N ASN A 34 2.35 -14.72 7.35
CA ASN A 34 2.05 -15.16 8.71
C ASN A 34 0.77 -15.99 8.78
N TYR A 35 -0.29 -15.59 8.06
CA TYR A 35 -1.50 -16.38 7.95
C TYR A 35 -1.22 -17.76 7.37
N LEU A 36 -0.48 -17.85 6.25
CA LEU A 36 -0.16 -19.13 5.61
C LEU A 36 0.67 -20.03 6.55
N SER A 37 1.68 -19.46 7.22
CA SER A 37 2.51 -20.19 8.18
C SER A 37 1.69 -20.71 9.37
N GLY A 38 0.69 -19.96 9.83
CA GLY A 38 -0.26 -20.41 10.85
C GLY A 38 -1.23 -21.48 10.34
N ALA A 39 -1.78 -21.28 9.14
CA ALA A 39 -2.74 -22.17 8.51
C ALA A 39 -2.14 -23.57 8.24
N LEU A 40 -0.88 -23.64 7.82
CA LEU A 40 -0.17 -24.91 7.62
C LEU A 40 0.06 -25.67 8.95
N ARG A 41 0.15 -24.97 10.09
CA ARG A 41 0.30 -25.59 11.41
C ARG A 41 -1.04 -26.08 11.98
N ASN A 42 -2.13 -25.37 11.71
CA ASN A 42 -3.47 -25.76 12.16
C ASN A 42 -4.56 -25.46 11.10
N PRO A 43 -4.73 -26.35 10.09
CA PRO A 43 -5.63 -26.10 8.97
C PRO A 43 -7.11 -25.96 9.36
N SER A 44 -7.56 -26.64 10.42
CA SER A 44 -8.96 -26.60 10.86
C SER A 44 -9.37 -25.23 11.43
N ALA A 45 -8.42 -24.49 12.01
CA ALA A 45 -8.65 -23.14 12.53
C ALA A 45 -8.49 -22.05 11.45
N ALA A 46 -7.80 -22.33 10.34
CA ALA A 46 -7.44 -21.32 9.34
C ALA A 46 -8.65 -20.59 8.76
N ALA A 47 -9.72 -21.31 8.42
CA ALA A 47 -10.94 -20.74 7.84
C ALA A 47 -11.60 -19.69 8.76
N SER A 48 -11.51 -19.87 10.09
CA SER A 48 -12.04 -18.90 11.05
C SER A 48 -11.27 -17.58 11.07
N GLN A 49 -10.01 -17.58 10.60
CA GLN A 49 -9.11 -16.43 10.64
C GLN A 49 -9.06 -15.65 9.32
N THR A 50 -9.73 -16.14 8.27
CA THR A 50 -9.71 -15.50 6.94
C THR A 50 -10.27 -14.07 6.97
N ALA A 51 -11.27 -13.78 7.82
CA ALA A 51 -11.76 -12.42 7.99
C ALA A 51 -10.67 -11.48 8.54
N MET A 52 -9.91 -11.92 9.54
CA MET A 52 -8.80 -11.14 10.11
C MET A 52 -7.64 -10.97 9.13
N LEU A 53 -7.36 -11.97 8.29
CA LEU A 53 -6.41 -11.85 7.19
C LEU A 53 -6.80 -10.69 6.26
N PHE A 54 -8.05 -10.66 5.78
CA PHE A 54 -8.50 -9.61 4.87
C PHE A 54 -8.54 -8.23 5.52
N ILE A 55 -8.90 -8.15 6.80
CA ILE A 55 -8.80 -6.90 7.57
C ILE A 55 -7.33 -6.43 7.59
N GLY A 56 -6.39 -7.30 7.92
CA GLY A 56 -4.95 -6.95 7.92
C GLY A 56 -4.43 -6.50 6.56
N ILE A 57 -4.84 -7.17 5.47
CA ILE A 57 -4.51 -6.77 4.09
C ILE A 57 -5.12 -5.41 3.77
N ALA A 58 -6.40 -5.18 4.09
CA ALA A 58 -7.08 -3.92 3.80
C ALA A 58 -6.41 -2.73 4.51
N PHE A 59 -5.98 -2.90 5.77
CA PHE A 59 -5.24 -1.87 6.48
C PHE A 59 -3.85 -1.62 5.88
N ALA A 60 -3.14 -2.67 5.46
CA ALA A 60 -1.85 -2.52 4.78
C ALA A 60 -2.01 -1.78 3.42
N GLU A 61 -3.02 -2.14 2.64
CA GLU A 61 -3.35 -1.52 1.36
C GLU A 61 -3.84 -0.07 1.50
N ALA A 62 -4.54 0.28 2.59
CA ALA A 62 -5.03 1.64 2.80
C ALA A 62 -3.89 2.69 2.73
N PHE A 63 -2.71 2.36 3.26
CA PHE A 63 -1.52 3.22 3.15
C PHE A 63 -0.95 3.28 1.73
N GLY A 64 -1.01 2.16 0.98
CA GLY A 64 -0.60 2.12 -0.42
C GLY A 64 -1.49 2.99 -1.31
N ILE A 65 -2.81 2.87 -1.14
CA ILE A 65 -3.80 3.69 -1.84
C ILE A 65 -3.66 5.17 -1.46
N PHE A 66 -3.37 5.48 -0.20
CA PHE A 66 -3.10 6.86 0.21
C PHE A 66 -1.87 7.44 -0.50
N SER A 67 -0.80 6.66 -0.62
CA SER A 67 0.41 7.04 -1.37
C SER A 67 0.10 7.30 -2.85
N PHE A 68 -0.70 6.43 -3.45
CA PHE A 68 -1.14 6.58 -4.84
C PHE A 68 -2.05 7.79 -5.03
N LEU A 69 -2.96 8.06 -4.09
CA LEU A 69 -3.81 9.25 -4.10
C LEU A 69 -2.98 10.53 -4.11
N VAL A 70 -1.93 10.62 -3.28
CA VAL A 70 -1.03 11.78 -3.27
C VAL A 70 -0.35 11.97 -4.63
N ALA A 71 0.10 10.89 -5.27
CA ALA A 71 0.66 10.96 -6.62
C ALA A 71 -0.35 11.49 -7.65
N LEU A 72 -1.59 11.01 -7.62
CA LEU A 72 -2.66 11.51 -8.51
C LEU A 72 -2.98 12.98 -8.26
N LEU A 73 -3.01 13.42 -7.00
CA LEU A 73 -3.26 14.82 -6.67
C LEU A 73 -2.15 15.73 -7.23
N LEU A 74 -0.88 15.33 -7.09
CA LEU A 74 0.26 16.06 -7.64
C LEU A 74 0.29 16.11 -9.18
N MET A 75 -0.34 15.14 -9.85
CA MET A 75 -0.35 15.08 -11.32
C MET A 75 -1.56 15.77 -11.96
N PHE A 76 -2.71 15.78 -11.29
CA PHE A 76 -3.99 16.10 -11.93
C PHE A 76 -4.85 17.12 -11.20
N ALA A 77 -4.52 17.49 -9.96
CA ALA A 77 -5.36 18.38 -9.16
C ALA A 77 -4.63 19.59 -8.58
N LEU A 78 -3.32 19.48 -8.35
CA LEU A 78 -2.43 20.53 -7.84
C LEU A 78 -1.54 21.06 -8.96
#